data_AF-A0A4Q5ZFZ3-F1
#
_entry.id   AF-A0A4Q5ZFZ3-F1
#
_cell.length_a   1.000
_cell.length_b   1.000
_cell.length_c   1.000
_cell.angle_alpha   90.00
_cell.angle_beta   90.00
_cell.angle_gamma   90.00
#
_symmetry.space_group_name_H-M   'P 1'
#
loop_
_entity.id
_entity.type
_entity.pdbx_description
1 polymer ?
#
loop_
_entity_poly.entity_id
_entity_poly.type
_entity_poly.pdbx_seq_one_letter_code
_entity_poly.pdbx_strand_id
1 'polypeptide(L)'
;MNNNLSWADYLVIICYFIGVSSYGYWIYQRKRKLTADTKDFFLAEGSLTWWAIGASLIASNISAEQFIGMSGEGFFVGIAVSAYEWIAALALIIIAVFFMPVYLKNKIYTMPQFLKTRYNETVALIMAVFWLFLYVFVNLTSILYLGAVAINGLVGGEMLHPLMIGLAVFALFITLGGMKVIGYTDVIQVAVLIIGGLATTYLALTMVSESFGLGKDALAGFNMLMKDAPEHFKLIIPKPTAESSNLDIQKYVVLPGIMMYFAGQWIVNLNYWGCNQYITQRALGADLQTARNGILFAGFLKLMMPVIV
;
A
#
# COMPACT_ATOMS: atom_id res chain seq x y z
N MET A 1 -21.97 -8.06 -21.71
CA MET A 1 -20.61 -7.72 -22.19
C MET A 1 -19.83 -9.02 -22.22
N ASN A 2 -19.25 -9.41 -23.35
CA ASN A 2 -18.36 -10.58 -23.37
C ASN A 2 -17.10 -10.18 -22.59
N ASN A 3 -16.90 -10.75 -21.40
CA ASN A 3 -15.74 -10.51 -20.53
C ASN A 3 -14.48 -11.22 -21.05
N ASN A 4 -14.14 -10.99 -22.32
CA ASN A 4 -12.92 -11.53 -22.90
C ASN A 4 -11.98 -10.36 -23.17
N LEU A 5 -10.79 -10.42 -22.57
CA LEU A 5 -9.69 -9.53 -22.87
C LEU A 5 -9.41 -9.56 -24.38
N SER A 6 -9.18 -8.39 -24.96
CA SER A 6 -8.81 -8.28 -26.37
C SER A 6 -7.37 -8.77 -26.56
N TRP A 7 -7.02 -9.14 -27.80
CA TRP A 7 -5.64 -9.50 -28.12
C TRP A 7 -4.63 -8.40 -27.76
N ALA A 8 -5.02 -7.13 -27.89
CA ALA A 8 -4.20 -5.98 -27.52
C ALA A 8 -3.89 -5.97 -26.00
N ASP A 9 -4.86 -6.34 -25.17
CA ASP A 9 -4.68 -6.40 -23.70
C ASP A 9 -3.64 -7.44 -23.31
N TYR A 10 -3.72 -8.64 -23.90
CA TYR A 10 -2.71 -9.69 -23.69
C TYR A 10 -1.32 -9.24 -24.14
N LEU A 11 -1.22 -8.55 -25.27
CA LEU A 11 0.05 -8.03 -25.77
C LEU A 11 0.66 -7.01 -24.81
N VAL A 12 -0.13 -6.07 -24.28
CA VAL A 12 0.32 -5.09 -23.27
C VAL A 12 0.83 -5.79 -22.02
N ILE A 13 0.09 -6.79 -21.52
CA ILE A 13 0.48 -7.57 -20.34
C ILE A 13 1.82 -8.29 -20.58
N ILE A 14 1.96 -8.99 -21.71
CA ILE A 14 3.20 -9.72 -22.05
C ILE A 14 4.38 -8.75 -22.19
N CYS A 15 4.21 -7.64 -22.90
CA CYS A 15 5.25 -6.62 -23.05
C CYS A 15 5.68 -6.04 -21.70
N TYR A 16 4.72 -5.77 -20.81
CA TYR A 16 5.01 -5.31 -19.45
C TYR A 16 5.83 -6.35 -18.67
N PHE A 17 5.41 -7.61 -18.64
CA PHE A 17 6.13 -8.67 -17.94
C PHE A 17 7.53 -8.89 -18.50
N ILE A 18 7.70 -8.91 -19.82
CA ILE A 18 9.01 -9.03 -20.47
C ILE A 18 9.89 -7.82 -20.11
N GLY A 19 9.35 -6.61 -20.17
CA GLY A 19 10.08 -5.37 -19.85
C GLY A 19 10.60 -5.37 -18.42
N VAL A 20 9.72 -5.61 -17.44
CA VAL A 20 10.09 -5.64 -16.01
C VAL A 20 11.05 -6.79 -15.71
N SER A 21 10.80 -7.99 -16.25
CA SER A 21 11.66 -9.16 -16.03
C SER A 21 13.05 -8.98 -16.64
N SER A 22 13.12 -8.42 -17.86
CA SER A 22 14.40 -8.13 -18.54
C SER A 22 15.20 -7.07 -17.78
N TYR A 23 14.52 -6.02 -17.30
CA TYR A 23 15.15 -5.00 -16.47
C TYR A 23 15.66 -5.57 -15.14
N GLY A 24 14.83 -6.37 -14.45
CA GLY A 24 15.20 -7.04 -13.22
C GLY A 24 16.40 -7.97 -13.41
N TYR A 25 16.41 -8.76 -14.49
CA TYR A 25 17.54 -9.63 -14.83
C TYR A 25 18.81 -8.85 -15.17
N TRP A 26 18.70 -7.74 -15.91
CA TRP A 26 19.82 -6.87 -16.22
C TRP A 26 20.44 -6.27 -14.94
N ILE A 27 19.60 -5.79 -14.01
CA ILE A 27 20.05 -5.31 -12.69
C ILE A 27 20.71 -6.44 -11.90
N TYR A 28 20.09 -7.63 -11.86
CA TYR A 28 20.63 -8.81 -11.19
C TYR A 28 22.05 -9.11 -11.68
N GLN A 29 22.27 -9.19 -13.00
CA GLN A 29 23.57 -9.46 -13.59
C GLN A 29 24.62 -8.38 -13.27
N ARG A 30 24.22 -7.10 -13.31
CA ARG A 30 25.12 -5.98 -13.04
C ARG A 30 25.52 -5.90 -11.57
N LYS A 31 24.62 -6.25 -10.65
CA LYS A 31 24.85 -6.21 -9.20
C LYS A 31 25.46 -7.49 -8.65
N ARG A 32 25.38 -8.63 -9.36
CA ARG A 32 26.08 -9.87 -8.98
C ARG A 32 27.60 -9.73 -8.94
N LYS A 33 28.16 -8.74 -9.64
CA LYS A 33 29.61 -8.44 -9.68
C LYS A 33 30.08 -7.50 -8.56
N LEU A 34 29.17 -6.91 -7.79
CA LEU A 34 29.46 -5.91 -6.75
C LEU A 34 28.87 -6.41 -5.41
N THR A 35 29.75 -6.98 -4.59
CA THR A 35 29.64 -7.33 -3.15
C THR A 35 28.63 -8.42 -2.71
N ALA A 36 29.22 -9.50 -2.19
CA ALA A 36 28.61 -10.52 -1.34
C ALA A 36 28.76 -10.12 0.14
N ASP A 37 28.08 -9.06 0.56
CA ASP A 37 27.97 -8.69 1.97
C ASP A 37 26.51 -8.67 2.40
N THR A 38 26.17 -9.42 3.44
CA THR A 38 24.81 -9.57 3.97
C THR A 38 24.26 -8.24 4.49
N LYS A 39 25.14 -7.30 4.88
CA LYS A 39 24.76 -5.94 5.28
C LYS A 39 24.20 -5.12 4.11
N ASP A 40 24.85 -5.16 2.95
CA ASP A 40 24.39 -4.49 1.72
C ASP A 40 23.05 -5.04 1.21
N PHE A 41 22.69 -6.26 1.59
CA PHE A 41 21.41 -6.87 1.23
C PHE A 41 20.24 -6.28 2.03
N PHE A 42 20.45 -5.92 3.30
CA PHE A 42 19.40 -5.45 4.22
C PHE A 42 19.42 -3.94 4.50
N LEU A 43 20.58 -3.29 4.39
CA LEU A 43 20.77 -1.87 4.65
C LEU A 43 21.50 -1.26 3.46
N ALA A 44 20.77 -0.50 2.64
CA ALA A 44 21.38 0.42 1.68
C ALA A 44 21.94 1.64 2.43
N GLU A 45 22.94 1.41 3.29
CA GLU A 45 23.49 2.38 4.24
C GLU A 45 23.98 3.66 3.52
N GLY A 46 23.52 4.83 3.99
CA GLY A 46 24.08 6.15 3.69
C GLY A 46 23.92 6.70 2.26
N SER A 47 23.32 5.96 1.33
CA SER A 47 23.26 6.36 -0.10
C SER A 47 21.90 6.88 -0.57
N LEU A 48 20.85 6.72 0.25
CA LEU A 48 19.49 7.09 -0.13
C LEU A 48 19.21 8.56 0.20
N THR A 49 18.81 9.33 -0.81
CA THR A 49 18.32 10.70 -0.65
C THR A 49 16.96 10.73 0.04
N TRP A 50 16.62 11.85 0.70
CA TRP A 50 15.36 11.97 1.44
C TRP A 50 14.12 11.70 0.58
N TRP A 51 14.09 12.19 -0.66
CA TRP A 51 12.98 11.98 -1.58
C TRP A 51 12.88 10.52 -2.03
N ALA A 52 14.01 9.82 -2.16
CA ALA A 52 14.03 8.40 -2.45
C ALA A 52 13.47 7.60 -1.28
N ILE A 53 13.83 7.93 -0.03
CA ILE A 53 13.25 7.29 1.16
C ILE A 53 11.73 7.50 1.20
N GLY A 54 11.26 8.73 1.02
CA GLY A 54 9.82 9.01 1.09
C GLY A 54 9.02 8.34 -0.03
N ALA A 55 9.48 8.42 -1.27
CA ALA A 55 8.86 7.71 -2.40
C ALA A 55 8.85 6.19 -2.17
N SER A 56 9.95 5.66 -1.65
CA SER A 56 10.13 4.25 -1.32
C SER A 56 9.20 3.77 -0.20
N LEU A 57 8.95 4.59 0.82
CA LEU A 57 7.96 4.30 1.87
C LEU A 57 6.53 4.21 1.32
N ILE A 58 6.15 5.12 0.41
CA ILE A 58 4.82 5.10 -0.22
C ILE A 58 4.68 3.95 -1.20
N ALA A 59 5.69 3.75 -2.04
CA ALA A 59 5.79 2.61 -2.94
C ALA A 59 5.52 1.28 -2.23
N SER A 60 6.13 1.12 -1.06
CA SER A 60 5.97 -0.05 -0.20
C SER A 60 4.57 -0.26 0.36
N ASN A 61 3.81 0.82 0.53
CA ASN A 61 2.46 0.73 1.04
C ASN A 61 1.44 0.49 -0.10
N ILE A 62 1.79 0.81 -1.34
CA ILE A 62 0.95 0.54 -2.49
C ILE A 62 0.98 -0.96 -2.80
N SER A 63 -0.13 -1.65 -2.53
CA SER A 63 -0.30 -3.08 -2.79
C SER A 63 -1.72 -3.39 -3.31
N ALA A 64 -1.99 -4.68 -3.58
CA ALA A 64 -3.35 -5.13 -3.92
C ALA A 64 -4.37 -4.82 -2.81
N GLU A 65 -3.96 -4.83 -1.53
CA GLU A 65 -4.82 -4.42 -0.41
C GLU A 65 -5.23 -2.96 -0.54
N GLN A 66 -4.27 -2.12 -0.92
CA GLN A 66 -4.54 -0.70 -1.14
C GLN A 66 -5.45 -0.53 -2.35
N PHE A 67 -5.05 -1.03 -3.53
CA PHE A 67 -5.75 -0.77 -4.80
C PHE A 67 -7.12 -1.43 -4.95
N ILE A 68 -7.33 -2.60 -4.34
CA ILE A 68 -8.59 -3.34 -4.49
C ILE A 68 -9.40 -3.23 -3.20
N GLY A 69 -8.75 -3.37 -2.05
CA GLY A 69 -9.38 -3.27 -0.75
C GLY A 69 -9.91 -1.87 -0.48
N MET A 70 -9.08 -0.83 -0.61
CA MET A 70 -9.54 0.54 -0.32
C MET A 70 -10.54 1.05 -1.34
N SER A 71 -10.44 0.69 -2.62
CA SER A 71 -11.47 1.07 -3.59
C SER A 71 -12.79 0.31 -3.35
N GLY A 72 -12.73 -0.95 -2.88
CA GLY A 72 -13.91 -1.70 -2.42
C GLY A 72 -14.57 -1.07 -1.19
N GLU A 73 -13.78 -0.65 -0.21
CA GLU A 73 -14.27 0.13 0.93
C GLU A 73 -14.77 1.52 0.49
N GLY A 74 -14.12 2.17 -0.47
CA GLY A 74 -14.59 3.42 -1.08
C GLY A 74 -15.96 3.28 -1.74
N PHE A 75 -16.24 2.13 -2.38
CA PHE A 75 -17.58 1.80 -2.86
C PHE A 75 -18.58 1.58 -1.73
N PHE A 76 -18.16 0.96 -0.61
CA PHE A 76 -19.03 0.62 0.50
C PHE A 76 -19.35 1.79 1.45
N VAL A 77 -18.31 2.51 1.91
CA VAL A 77 -18.34 3.58 2.92
C VAL A 77 -17.91 4.96 2.39
N GLY A 78 -17.48 5.07 1.13
CA GLY A 78 -17.10 6.35 0.54
C GLY A 78 -15.75 6.88 1.03
N ILE A 79 -15.57 8.20 0.95
CA ILE A 79 -14.33 8.91 1.32
C ILE A 79 -13.99 8.81 2.82
N ALA A 80 -14.90 8.29 3.65
CA ALA A 80 -14.61 8.02 5.06
C ALA A 80 -13.40 7.09 5.25
N VAL A 81 -13.16 6.16 4.31
CA VAL A 81 -12.00 5.25 4.36
C VAL A 81 -10.67 6.00 4.23
N SER A 82 -10.66 7.20 3.62
CA SER A 82 -9.47 8.05 3.49
C SER A 82 -8.89 8.48 4.85
N ALA A 83 -9.62 8.31 5.96
CA ALA A 83 -9.10 8.49 7.30
C ALA A 83 -7.87 7.62 7.60
N TYR A 84 -7.76 6.41 7.01
CA TYR A 84 -6.55 5.58 7.12
C TYR A 84 -5.31 6.33 6.62
N GLU A 85 -5.47 7.02 5.49
CA GLU A 85 -4.40 7.74 4.79
C GLU A 85 -4.03 9.07 5.45
N TRP A 86 -5.04 9.87 5.80
CA TRP A 86 -4.79 11.19 6.35
C TRP A 86 -4.30 11.14 7.79
N ILE A 87 -4.78 10.20 8.61
CA ILE A 87 -4.24 10.01 9.97
C ILE A 87 -2.85 9.38 9.89
N ALA A 88 -2.56 8.55 8.88
CA ALA A 88 -1.21 8.04 8.64
C ALA A 88 -0.22 9.18 8.37
N ALA A 89 -0.61 10.19 7.59
CA ALA A 89 0.22 11.38 7.37
C ALA A 89 0.59 12.08 8.68
N LEU A 90 -0.36 12.20 9.62
CA LEU A 90 -0.09 12.77 10.95
C LEU A 90 0.79 11.85 11.80
N ALA A 91 0.55 10.54 11.78
CA ALA A 91 1.37 9.56 12.49
C ALA A 91 2.82 9.58 12.00
N LEU A 92 3.05 9.76 10.69
CA LEU A 92 4.38 9.89 10.11
C LEU A 92 5.14 11.11 10.64
N ILE A 93 4.46 12.22 10.93
CA ILE A 93 5.07 13.37 11.61
C ILE A 93 5.55 12.97 13.01
N ILE A 94 4.71 12.27 13.78
CA ILE A 94 5.08 11.78 15.12
C ILE A 94 6.30 10.86 15.03
N ILE A 95 6.32 9.95 14.05
CA ILE A 95 7.43 9.00 13.88
C ILE A 95 8.72 9.73 13.50
N ALA A 96 8.66 10.68 12.55
CA ALA A 96 9.81 11.49 12.16
C ALA A 96 10.37 12.31 13.33
N VAL A 97 9.49 12.88 14.17
CA VAL A 97 9.91 13.78 15.25
C VAL A 97 10.36 13.02 16.50
N PHE A 98 9.71 11.91 16.85
CA PHE A 98 9.91 11.25 18.15
C PHE A 98 10.55 9.87 18.05
N PHE A 99 10.16 9.04 17.07
CA PHE A 99 10.61 7.64 17.01
C PHE A 99 11.99 7.55 16.33
N MET A 100 12.15 8.21 15.19
CA MET A 100 13.40 8.15 14.42
C MET A 100 14.64 8.63 15.17
N PRO A 101 14.60 9.74 15.94
CA PRO A 101 15.76 10.13 16.75
C PRO A 101 16.16 9.05 17.75
N VAL A 102 15.20 8.34 18.35
CA VAL A 102 15.47 7.26 19.30
C VAL A 102 16.11 6.08 18.59
N TYR A 103 15.57 5.64 17.44
CA TYR A 103 16.11 4.50 16.72
C TYR A 103 17.53 4.74 16.19
N LEU A 104 17.76 5.88 15.53
CA LEU A 104 19.07 6.19 14.95
C LEU A 104 20.13 6.46 16.03
N LYS A 105 19.78 7.18 17.12
CA LYS A 105 20.71 7.42 18.23
C LYS A 105 21.16 6.13 18.91
N ASN A 106 20.26 5.14 19.02
CA ASN A 106 20.55 3.84 19.65
C ASN A 106 21.05 2.78 18.65
N LYS A 107 21.33 3.14 17.39
CA LYS A 107 21.79 2.20 16.34
C LYS A 107 20.88 0.98 16.20
N ILE A 108 19.58 1.23 16.20
CA ILE A 108 18.56 0.21 15.95
C ILE A 108 18.45 -0.01 14.45
N TYR A 109 18.62 -1.25 14.02
CA TYR A 109 18.49 -1.66 12.61
C TYR A 109 17.29 -2.58 12.39
N THR A 110 16.83 -3.26 13.43
CA THR A 110 15.61 -4.08 13.39
C THR A 110 14.70 -3.84 14.59
N MET A 111 13.41 -4.01 14.40
CA MET A 111 12.40 -3.87 15.45
C MET A 111 12.50 -4.98 16.50
N PRO A 112 12.81 -6.26 16.17
CA PRO A 112 13.16 -7.25 17.19
C PRO A 112 14.40 -6.86 17.99
N GLN A 113 15.42 -6.27 17.34
CA GLN A 113 16.60 -5.75 18.05
C GLN A 113 16.22 -4.63 19.01
N PHE A 114 15.36 -3.68 18.61
CA PHE A 114 14.85 -2.64 19.51
C PHE A 114 14.20 -3.23 20.76
N LEU A 115 13.32 -4.22 20.59
CA LEU A 115 12.65 -4.89 21.70
C LEU A 115 13.62 -5.66 22.59
N LYS A 116 14.63 -6.31 22.00
CA LYS A 116 15.71 -6.98 22.73
C LYS A 116 16.51 -6.00 23.56
N THR A 117 16.90 -4.86 22.99
CA THR A 117 17.69 -3.82 23.68
C THR A 117 16.89 -3.14 24.78
N ARG A 118 15.59 -2.91 24.58
CA ARG A 118 14.74 -2.20 25.55
C ARG A 118 14.22 -3.10 26.68
N TYR A 119 13.97 -4.37 26.38
CA TYR A 119 13.36 -5.33 27.30
C TYR A 119 14.25 -6.55 27.49
N ASN A 120 14.07 -7.61 26.69
CA ASN A 120 14.84 -8.85 26.77
C ASN A 120 14.64 -9.70 25.50
N GLU A 121 15.36 -10.82 25.42
CA GLU A 121 15.29 -11.75 24.30
C GLU A 121 13.92 -12.43 24.16
N THR A 122 13.24 -12.70 25.26
CA THR A 122 11.92 -13.35 25.25
C THR A 122 10.88 -12.48 24.55
N VAL A 123 10.83 -11.18 24.86
CA VAL A 123 9.90 -10.23 24.21
C VAL A 123 10.21 -10.11 22.71
N ALA A 124 11.49 -10.03 22.35
CA ALA A 124 11.91 -9.98 20.96
C ALA A 124 11.51 -11.25 20.17
N LEU A 125 11.67 -12.43 20.78
CA LEU A 125 11.30 -13.71 20.19
C LEU A 125 9.78 -13.82 20.00
N ILE A 126 8.99 -13.49 21.03
CA ILE A 126 7.52 -13.51 20.95
C ILE A 126 7.04 -12.62 19.81
N MET A 127 7.59 -11.41 19.71
CA MET A 127 7.21 -10.47 18.65
C MET A 127 7.67 -10.92 17.26
N ALA A 128 8.86 -11.52 17.14
CA ALA A 128 9.32 -12.08 15.87
C ALA A 128 8.42 -13.22 15.38
N VAL A 129 8.01 -14.12 16.28
CA VAL A 129 7.05 -15.20 15.96
C VAL A 129 5.71 -14.59 15.56
N PHE A 130 5.16 -13.67 16.37
CA PHE A 130 3.89 -13.02 16.05
C PHE A 130 3.89 -12.35 14.67
N TRP A 131 4.94 -11.59 14.34
CA TRP A 131 5.07 -10.98 13.02
C TRP A 131 5.20 -12.00 11.90
N LEU A 132 5.95 -13.10 12.11
CA LEU A 132 6.04 -14.15 11.09
C LEU A 132 4.65 -14.70 10.75
N PHE A 133 3.84 -15.02 11.76
CA PHE A 133 2.46 -15.47 11.55
C PHE A 133 1.60 -14.40 10.87
N LEU A 134 1.68 -13.15 11.32
CA LEU A 134 0.95 -12.04 10.71
C LEU A 134 1.30 -11.87 9.22
N TYR A 135 2.59 -11.90 8.86
CA TYR A 135 3.01 -11.76 7.48
C TYR A 135 2.56 -12.92 6.58
N VAL A 136 2.62 -14.15 7.08
CA VAL A 136 2.26 -15.33 6.28
C VAL A 136 0.74 -15.47 6.15
N PHE A 137 0.01 -15.42 7.28
CA PHE A 137 -1.41 -15.75 7.30
C PHE A 137 -2.31 -14.56 6.99
N VAL A 138 -1.88 -13.33 7.28
CA VAL A 138 -2.68 -12.13 7.02
C VAL A 138 -2.18 -11.45 5.74
N ASN A 139 -0.96 -10.91 5.73
CA ASN A 139 -0.51 -10.08 4.61
C ASN A 139 -0.35 -10.86 3.31
N LEU A 140 0.44 -11.95 3.31
CA LEU A 140 0.69 -12.70 2.08
C LEU A 140 -0.61 -13.30 1.52
N THR A 141 -1.45 -13.82 2.40
CA THR A 141 -2.74 -14.41 2.00
C THR A 141 -3.70 -13.35 1.45
N SER A 142 -3.83 -12.18 2.09
CA SER A 142 -4.67 -11.08 1.62
C SER A 142 -4.20 -10.51 0.29
N ILE A 143 -2.89 -10.29 0.12
CA ILE A 143 -2.32 -9.80 -1.15
C ILE A 143 -2.58 -10.79 -2.29
N LEU A 144 -2.35 -12.10 -2.06
CA LEU A 144 -2.60 -13.13 -3.06
C LEU A 144 -4.09 -13.26 -3.39
N TYR A 145 -4.95 -13.23 -2.37
CA TYR A 145 -6.39 -13.31 -2.53
C TYR A 145 -6.94 -12.12 -3.30
N LEU A 146 -6.65 -10.89 -2.87
CA LEU A 146 -7.15 -9.68 -3.53
C LEU A 146 -6.60 -9.58 -4.96
N GLY A 147 -5.31 -9.87 -5.16
CA GLY A 147 -4.72 -9.92 -6.50
C GLY A 147 -5.42 -10.94 -7.41
N ALA A 148 -5.74 -12.13 -6.87
CA ALA A 148 -6.49 -13.15 -7.61
C ALA A 148 -7.93 -12.72 -7.87
N VAL A 149 -8.62 -12.08 -6.91
CA VAL A 149 -9.99 -11.57 -7.10
C VAL A 149 -10.04 -10.55 -8.24
N ALA A 150 -9.10 -9.61 -8.31
CA ALA A 150 -9.05 -8.63 -9.39
C ALA A 150 -8.85 -9.30 -10.75
N ILE A 151 -7.86 -10.19 -10.89
CA ILE A 151 -7.62 -10.88 -12.16
C ILE A 151 -8.81 -11.77 -12.53
N ASN A 152 -9.38 -12.49 -11.55
CA ASN A 152 -10.53 -13.36 -11.74
C ASN A 152 -11.73 -12.60 -12.30
N GLY A 153 -11.99 -11.39 -11.81
CA GLY A 153 -13.05 -10.51 -12.33
C GLY A 153 -12.84 -10.11 -13.79
N LEU A 154 -11.59 -9.99 -14.24
CA LEU A 154 -11.25 -9.63 -15.63
C LEU A 154 -11.32 -10.80 -16.60
N VAL A 155 -11.01 -12.02 -16.15
CA VAL A 155 -10.91 -13.22 -17.01
C VAL A 155 -12.14 -14.13 -16.99
N GLY A 156 -13.26 -13.69 -16.40
CA GLY A 156 -14.54 -14.39 -16.47
C GLY A 156 -15.00 -15.11 -15.18
N GLY A 157 -14.27 -14.99 -14.07
CA GLY A 157 -14.81 -15.29 -12.73
C GLY A 157 -14.61 -16.70 -12.19
N GLU A 158 -14.11 -17.66 -12.98
CA GLU A 158 -14.03 -19.07 -12.58
C GLU A 158 -12.61 -19.57 -12.22
N MET A 159 -11.61 -18.68 -12.21
CA MET A 159 -10.19 -19.02 -12.11
C MET A 159 -9.52 -18.60 -10.80
N LEU A 160 -10.28 -18.28 -9.75
CA LEU A 160 -9.75 -17.74 -8.49
C LEU A 160 -8.63 -18.59 -7.89
N HIS A 161 -8.86 -19.89 -7.66
CA HIS A 161 -7.85 -20.77 -7.03
C HIS A 161 -6.61 -20.99 -7.91
N PRO A 162 -6.73 -21.31 -9.22
CA PRO A 162 -5.56 -21.36 -10.11
C PRO A 162 -4.74 -20.06 -10.11
N LEU A 163 -5.40 -18.90 -10.11
CA LEU A 163 -4.73 -17.59 -10.07
C LEU A 163 -3.98 -17.39 -8.76
N MET A 164 -4.57 -17.73 -7.62
CA MET A 164 -3.88 -17.66 -6.32
C MET A 164 -2.61 -18.51 -6.30
N ILE A 165 -2.68 -19.75 -6.80
CA ILE A 165 -1.51 -20.65 -6.88
C ILE A 165 -0.46 -20.09 -7.83
N GLY A 166 -0.88 -19.59 -9.00
CA GLY A 166 0.03 -18.98 -9.98
C GLY A 166 0.76 -17.76 -9.41
N LEU A 167 0.05 -16.87 -8.72
CA LEU A 167 0.63 -15.70 -8.04
C LEU A 167 1.60 -16.12 -6.92
N ALA A 168 1.27 -17.16 -6.15
CA ALA A 168 2.15 -17.67 -5.10
C ALA A 168 3.46 -18.22 -5.67
N VAL A 169 3.38 -19.01 -6.75
CA VAL A 169 4.57 -19.53 -7.45
C VAL A 169 5.39 -18.39 -8.04
N PHE A 170 4.73 -17.40 -8.65
CA PHE A 170 5.40 -16.22 -9.20
C PHE A 170 6.13 -15.41 -8.12
N ALA A 171 5.51 -15.21 -6.95
CA ALA A 171 6.13 -14.56 -5.81
C ALA A 171 7.41 -15.29 -5.37
N LEU A 172 7.40 -16.63 -5.31
CA LEU A 172 8.60 -17.41 -5.01
C LEU A 172 9.73 -17.12 -6.02
N PHE A 173 9.44 -17.13 -7.32
CA PHE A 173 10.44 -16.84 -8.35
C PHE A 173 11.03 -15.42 -8.22
N ILE A 174 10.20 -14.41 -7.96
CA ILE A 174 10.69 -13.04 -7.77
C ILE A 174 11.56 -12.93 -6.51
N THR A 175 11.20 -13.61 -5.43
CA THR A 175 11.99 -13.57 -4.18
C THR A 175 13.41 -14.12 -4.36
N LEU A 176 13.62 -15.07 -5.28
CA LEU A 176 14.96 -15.57 -5.62
C LEU A 176 15.87 -14.48 -6.23
N GLY A 177 15.31 -13.39 -6.76
CA GLY A 177 16.06 -12.24 -7.28
C GLY A 177 16.69 -11.35 -6.20
N GLY A 178 16.22 -11.43 -4.96
CA GLY A 178 16.73 -10.65 -3.81
C GLY A 178 16.25 -9.20 -3.72
N MET A 179 16.37 -8.59 -2.53
CA MET A 179 15.77 -7.28 -2.22
C MET A 179 16.29 -6.12 -3.09
N LYS A 180 17.56 -6.20 -3.54
CA LYS A 180 18.13 -5.19 -4.45
C LYS A 180 17.35 -5.17 -5.78
N VAL A 181 17.14 -6.32 -6.42
CA VAL A 181 16.42 -6.40 -7.71
C VAL A 181 14.98 -5.91 -7.56
N ILE A 182 14.31 -6.37 -6.49
CA ILE A 182 12.94 -5.98 -6.14
C ILE A 182 12.82 -4.45 -6.04
N GLY A 183 13.70 -3.79 -5.29
CA GLY A 183 13.64 -2.34 -5.13
C GLY A 183 13.77 -1.53 -6.43
N TYR A 184 14.52 -2.02 -7.44
CA TYR A 184 14.58 -1.35 -8.74
C TYR A 184 13.33 -1.61 -9.59
N THR A 185 12.77 -2.82 -9.54
CA THR A 185 11.53 -3.12 -10.26
C THR A 185 10.31 -2.43 -9.64
N ASP A 186 10.31 -2.21 -8.32
CA ASP A 186 9.24 -1.52 -7.58
C ASP A 186 9.02 -0.10 -8.12
N VAL A 187 10.08 0.61 -8.53
CA VAL A 187 9.96 1.98 -9.07
C VAL A 187 9.09 2.01 -10.33
N ILE A 188 9.27 1.02 -11.21
CA ILE A 188 8.46 0.90 -12.45
C ILE A 188 7.02 0.55 -12.07
N GLN A 189 6.83 -0.39 -11.14
CA GLN A 189 5.51 -0.84 -10.71
C GLN A 189 4.69 0.30 -10.11
N VAL A 190 5.30 1.11 -9.25
CA VAL A 190 4.64 2.25 -8.60
C VAL A 190 4.22 3.28 -9.62
N ALA A 191 5.07 3.58 -10.61
CA ALA A 191 4.70 4.50 -11.69
C ALA A 191 3.50 3.98 -12.49
N VAL A 192 3.50 2.69 -12.84
CA VAL A 192 2.38 2.05 -13.55
C VAL A 192 1.10 2.09 -12.71
N LEU A 193 1.19 1.82 -11.41
CA LEU A 193 0.04 1.84 -10.51
C LEU A 193 -0.53 3.26 -10.33
N ILE A 194 0.31 4.27 -10.17
CA ILE A 194 -0.15 5.67 -10.06
C ILE A 194 -0.85 6.11 -11.34
N ILE A 195 -0.23 5.85 -12.51
CA ILE A 195 -0.81 6.20 -13.81
C ILE A 195 -2.11 5.42 -14.03
N GLY A 196 -2.12 4.13 -13.72
CA GLY A 196 -3.29 3.25 -13.85
C GLY A 196 -4.45 3.67 -12.96
N GLY A 197 -4.18 4.01 -11.69
CA GLY A 197 -5.18 4.52 -10.75
C GLY A 197 -5.82 5.82 -11.23
N LEU A 198 -4.99 6.82 -11.54
CA LEU A 198 -5.47 8.11 -12.05
C LEU A 198 -6.24 7.98 -13.37
N ALA A 199 -5.76 7.12 -14.29
CA ALA A 199 -6.46 6.85 -15.55
C ALA A 199 -7.82 6.17 -15.29
N THR A 200 -7.87 5.20 -14.38
CA THR A 200 -9.12 4.51 -14.01
C THR A 200 -10.12 5.49 -13.40
N THR A 201 -9.71 6.32 -12.45
CA THR A 201 -10.56 7.35 -11.83
C THR A 201 -11.07 8.34 -12.88
N TYR A 202 -10.20 8.83 -13.78
CA TYR A 202 -10.59 9.74 -14.86
C TYR A 202 -11.63 9.11 -15.81
N LEU A 203 -11.40 7.87 -16.24
CA LEU A 203 -12.30 7.15 -17.12
C LEU A 203 -13.65 6.87 -16.43
N ALA A 204 -13.63 6.44 -15.18
CA ALA A 204 -14.84 6.17 -14.40
C ALA A 204 -15.71 7.44 -14.24
N LEU A 205 -15.10 8.58 -13.88
CA LEU A 205 -15.81 9.85 -13.78
C LEU A 205 -16.36 10.32 -15.13
N THR A 206 -15.61 10.13 -16.21
CA THR A 206 -16.09 10.43 -17.57
C THR A 206 -17.27 9.55 -17.95
N MET A 207 -17.25 8.26 -17.60
CA MET A 207 -18.37 7.34 -17.81
C MET A 207 -19.62 7.75 -17.02
N VAL A 208 -19.47 8.25 -15.79
CA VAL A 208 -20.59 8.84 -15.02
C VAL A 208 -21.16 10.04 -15.77
N SER A 209 -20.32 10.97 -16.21
CA SER A 209 -20.77 12.13 -16.99
C SER A 209 -21.54 11.72 -18.25
N GLU A 210 -21.03 10.75 -19.02
CA GLU A 210 -21.70 10.25 -20.22
C GLU A 210 -23.04 9.57 -19.90
N SER A 211 -23.08 8.76 -18.83
CA SER A 211 -24.30 8.03 -18.41
C SER A 211 -25.43 8.96 -17.98
N PHE A 212 -25.09 10.13 -17.41
CA PHE A 212 -26.06 11.17 -17.03
C PHE A 212 -26.27 12.24 -18.12
N GLY A 213 -25.68 12.08 -19.32
CA GLY A 213 -25.87 12.99 -20.44
C GLY A 213 -25.20 14.36 -20.30
N LEU A 214 -24.18 14.48 -19.43
CA LEU A 214 -23.46 15.73 -19.14
C LEU A 214 -22.28 15.99 -20.09
N GLY A 215 -22.05 15.10 -21.06
CA GLY A 215 -20.92 15.15 -21.99
C GLY A 215 -19.74 14.28 -21.54
N LYS A 216 -18.54 14.56 -22.06
CA LYS A 216 -17.31 13.79 -21.80
C LYS A 216 -16.35 14.53 -20.86
N ASP A 217 -16.86 14.99 -19.73
CA ASP A 217 -16.07 15.74 -18.74
C ASP A 217 -16.05 15.03 -17.39
N ALA A 218 -14.85 14.65 -16.94
CA ALA A 218 -14.67 14.01 -15.64
C ALA A 218 -15.11 14.91 -14.47
N LEU A 219 -14.97 16.23 -14.59
CA LEU A 219 -15.39 17.17 -13.54
C LEU A 219 -16.92 17.22 -13.43
N ALA A 220 -17.63 17.24 -14.56
CA ALA A 220 -19.08 17.11 -14.57
C ALA A 220 -19.55 15.79 -13.93
N GLY A 221 -18.88 14.68 -14.24
CA GLY A 221 -19.15 13.38 -13.62
C GLY A 221 -18.93 13.37 -12.11
N PHE A 222 -17.85 14.00 -11.63
CA PHE A 222 -17.56 14.14 -10.19
C PHE A 222 -18.63 14.98 -9.47
N ASN A 223 -19.03 16.10 -10.04
CA ASN A 223 -20.10 16.94 -9.48
C ASN A 223 -21.44 16.19 -9.44
N MET A 224 -21.73 15.38 -10.46
CA MET A 224 -22.92 14.53 -10.46
C MET A 224 -22.85 13.46 -9.37
N LEU A 225 -21.70 12.81 -9.20
CA LEU A 225 -21.49 11.81 -8.14
C LEU A 225 -21.70 12.40 -6.74
N MET A 226 -21.17 13.61 -6.47
CA MET A 226 -21.41 14.31 -5.20
C MET A 226 -22.89 14.63 -4.96
N LYS A 227 -23.65 14.88 -6.02
CA LYS A 227 -25.08 15.18 -5.95
C LYS A 227 -25.93 13.93 -5.74
N ASP A 228 -25.63 12.86 -6.45
CA ASP A 228 -26.44 11.63 -6.45
C ASP A 228 -26.09 10.70 -5.27
N ALA A 229 -24.84 10.69 -4.83
CA ALA A 229 -24.35 9.88 -3.72
C ALA A 229 -23.66 10.73 -2.63
N PRO A 230 -24.34 11.74 -2.04
CA PRO A 230 -23.73 12.65 -1.07
C PRO A 230 -23.25 11.94 0.20
N GLU A 231 -23.86 10.81 0.56
CA GLU A 231 -23.46 10.00 1.71
C GLU A 231 -22.03 9.47 1.59
N HIS A 232 -21.57 9.16 0.37
CA HIS A 232 -20.20 8.69 0.11
C HIS A 232 -19.15 9.79 0.26
N PHE A 233 -19.54 11.04 0.44
CA PHE A 233 -18.63 12.17 0.67
C PHE A 233 -18.59 12.62 2.14
N LYS A 234 -19.27 11.91 3.04
CA LYS A 234 -19.22 12.17 4.47
C LYS A 234 -18.04 11.44 5.11
N LEU A 235 -17.23 12.16 5.88
CA LEU A 235 -16.06 11.61 6.57
C LEU A 235 -16.39 10.88 7.89
N ILE A 236 -17.57 11.15 8.46
CA ILE A 236 -17.99 10.61 9.74
C ILE A 236 -19.28 9.83 9.51
N ILE A 237 -19.21 8.53 9.72
CA ILE A 237 -20.39 7.66 9.69
C ILE A 237 -21.19 7.90 10.98
N PRO A 238 -22.49 8.21 10.89
CA PRO A 238 -23.33 8.41 12.07
C PRO A 238 -23.45 7.12 12.87
N LYS A 239 -23.52 7.25 14.19
CA LYS A 239 -23.73 6.10 15.08
C LYS A 239 -25.12 5.49 14.81
N PRO A 240 -25.21 4.17 14.57
CA PRO A 240 -26.49 3.50 14.38
C PRO A 240 -27.42 3.68 15.57
N THR A 241 -28.71 3.81 15.28
CA THR A 241 -29.81 3.85 16.25
C THR A 241 -30.63 2.57 16.14
N ALA A 242 -31.65 2.42 16.99
CA ALA A 242 -32.57 1.27 16.91
C ALA A 242 -33.33 1.18 15.57
N GLU A 243 -33.41 2.28 14.83
CA GLU A 243 -34.09 2.35 13.52
C GLU A 243 -33.12 2.19 12.34
N SER A 244 -31.82 2.10 12.60
CA SER A 244 -30.81 1.98 11.53
C SER A 244 -30.90 0.64 10.81
N SER A 245 -30.66 0.66 9.51
CA SER A 245 -30.64 -0.57 8.71
C SER A 245 -29.43 -1.43 9.08
N ASN A 246 -29.50 -2.73 8.76
CA ASN A 246 -28.36 -3.64 8.91
C ASN A 246 -27.12 -3.15 8.12
N LEU A 247 -27.33 -2.48 6.98
CA LEU A 247 -26.26 -1.92 6.17
C LEU A 247 -25.55 -0.77 6.90
N ASP A 248 -26.30 0.12 7.54
CA ASP A 248 -25.73 1.25 8.29
C ASP A 248 -24.92 0.76 9.51
N ILE A 249 -25.41 -0.30 10.16
CA ILE A 249 -24.69 -0.96 11.26
C ILE A 249 -23.37 -1.54 10.74
N GLN A 250 -23.37 -2.26 9.61
CA GLN A 250 -22.15 -2.82 9.02
C GLN A 250 -21.14 -1.73 8.65
N LYS A 251 -21.59 -0.65 8.00
CA LYS A 251 -20.74 0.50 7.67
C LYS A 251 -20.07 1.11 8.91
N TYR A 252 -20.84 1.27 9.98
CA TYR A 252 -20.31 1.80 11.24
C TYR A 252 -19.35 0.84 11.96
N VAL A 253 -19.55 -0.48 11.84
CA VAL A 253 -18.61 -1.46 12.41
C VAL A 253 -17.25 -1.39 11.70
N VAL A 254 -17.24 -1.18 10.38
CA VAL A 254 -15.98 -1.00 9.62
C VAL A 254 -15.32 0.33 9.99
N LEU A 255 -16.06 1.44 9.96
CA LEU A 255 -15.56 2.76 10.33
C LEU A 255 -16.45 3.37 11.44
N PRO A 256 -16.06 3.27 12.72
CA PRO A 256 -16.87 3.69 13.87
C PRO A 256 -16.90 5.22 14.07
N GLY A 257 -17.23 5.95 13.00
CA GLY A 257 -17.43 7.39 12.96
C GLY A 257 -16.28 8.15 13.62
N ILE A 258 -16.61 9.04 14.56
CA ILE A 258 -15.62 9.88 15.23
C ILE A 258 -14.66 9.10 16.13
N MET A 259 -15.06 7.93 16.66
CA MET A 259 -14.22 7.16 17.59
C MET A 259 -12.95 6.63 16.92
N MET A 260 -13.02 6.34 15.62
CA MET A 260 -11.88 5.97 14.78
C MET A 260 -10.75 7.00 14.86
N TYR A 261 -11.09 8.30 14.82
CA TYR A 261 -10.13 9.40 14.78
C TYR A 261 -9.42 9.63 16.12
N PHE A 262 -9.99 9.18 17.24
CA PHE A 262 -9.40 9.39 18.56
C PHE A 262 -8.51 8.24 19.03
N ALA A 263 -8.76 7.00 18.60
CA ALA A 263 -8.07 5.84 19.15
C ALA A 263 -7.59 4.84 18.08
N GLY A 264 -8.51 4.08 17.49
CA GLY A 264 -8.17 2.91 16.69
C GLY A 264 -7.17 3.19 15.58
N GLN A 265 -7.35 4.31 14.88
CA GLN A 265 -6.47 4.65 13.76
C GLN A 265 -5.06 5.05 14.16
N TRP A 266 -4.89 5.65 15.35
CA TRP A 266 -3.56 5.97 15.86
C TRP A 266 -2.78 4.71 16.22
N ILE A 267 -3.44 3.72 16.81
CA ILE A 267 -2.79 2.44 17.16
C ILE A 267 -2.30 1.76 15.89
N VAL A 268 -3.17 1.66 14.87
CA VAL A 268 -2.84 1.04 13.58
C VAL A 268 -1.70 1.80 12.89
N ASN A 269 -1.81 3.12 12.75
CA ASN A 269 -0.83 3.90 12.00
C ASN A 269 0.52 4.02 12.71
N LEU A 270 0.55 4.21 14.03
CA LEU A 270 1.82 4.26 14.77
C LEU A 270 2.51 2.89 14.75
N ASN A 271 1.75 1.79 14.82
CA ASN A 271 2.32 0.46 14.68
C ASN A 271 2.86 0.21 13.27
N TYR A 272 2.04 0.48 12.24
CA TYR A 272 2.38 0.22 10.85
C TYR A 272 3.57 1.07 10.37
N TRP A 273 3.60 2.36 10.67
CA TRP A 273 4.65 3.25 10.16
C TRP A 273 5.87 3.33 11.08
N GLY A 274 5.68 3.15 12.39
CA GLY A 274 6.72 3.37 13.40
C GLY A 274 7.38 2.09 13.91
N CYS A 275 6.65 0.97 13.92
CA CYS A 275 7.09 -0.27 14.55
C CYS A 275 7.18 -1.45 13.57
N ASN A 276 6.72 -1.29 12.33
CA ASN A 276 6.80 -2.34 11.33
C ASN A 276 8.21 -2.37 10.72
N GLN A 277 8.83 -3.56 10.75
CA GLN A 277 10.17 -3.80 10.21
C GLN A 277 10.31 -3.38 8.74
N TYR A 278 9.40 -3.84 7.87
CA TYR A 278 9.51 -3.66 6.42
C TYR A 278 9.46 -2.18 6.00
N ILE A 279 8.64 -1.39 6.71
CA ILE A 279 8.45 0.04 6.43
C ILE A 279 9.59 0.85 7.04
N THR A 280 9.78 0.74 8.36
CA THR A 280 10.69 1.60 9.12
C THR A 280 12.16 1.40 8.71
N GLN A 281 12.54 0.19 8.30
CA GLN A 281 13.92 -0.16 7.92
C GLN A 281 14.49 0.73 6.81
N ARG A 282 13.66 1.23 5.90
CA ARG A 282 14.10 2.13 4.80
C ARG A 282 14.64 3.46 5.32
N ALA A 283 14.15 3.93 6.46
CA ALA A 283 14.62 5.15 7.11
C ALA A 283 15.75 4.92 8.11
N LEU A 284 15.92 3.69 8.63
CA LEU A 284 16.98 3.36 9.60
C LEU A 284 18.39 3.35 9.00
N GLY A 285 18.51 3.19 7.68
CA GLY A 285 19.80 3.17 6.98
C GLY A 285 20.36 4.56 6.62
N ALA A 286 19.66 5.65 6.96
CA ALA A 286 20.04 7.02 6.61
C ALA A 286 20.39 7.86 7.85
N ASP A 287 21.05 9.00 7.65
CA ASP A 287 21.24 9.97 8.72
C ASP A 287 19.90 10.57 9.15
N LEU A 288 19.85 11.13 10.38
CA LEU A 288 18.61 11.61 10.97
C LEU A 288 17.92 12.69 10.12
N GLN A 289 18.69 13.61 9.51
CA GLN A 289 18.10 14.68 8.73
C GLN A 289 17.43 14.12 7.47
N THR A 290 18.14 13.24 6.76
CA THR A 290 17.65 12.60 5.55
C THR A 290 16.45 11.69 5.83
N ALA A 291 16.51 10.88 6.90
CA ALA A 291 15.43 10.02 7.31
C ALA A 291 14.16 10.81 7.69
N ARG A 292 14.30 11.88 8.47
CA ARG A 292 13.18 12.75 8.87
C ARG A 292 12.54 13.41 7.66
N ASN A 293 13.34 14.01 6.79
CA ASN A 293 12.85 14.65 5.58
C ASN A 293 12.13 13.65 4.67
N GLY A 294 12.65 12.43 4.56
CA GLY A 294 12.01 11.36 3.77
C GLY A 294 10.67 10.92 4.34
N ILE A 295 10.57 10.74 5.66
CA ILE A 295 9.30 10.37 6.31
C ILE A 295 8.28 11.50 6.23
N LEU A 296 8.70 12.76 6.39
CA LEU A 296 7.80 13.92 6.21
C LEU A 296 7.32 14.04 4.76
N PHE A 297 8.20 13.78 3.80
CA PHE A 297 7.81 13.72 2.38
C PHE A 297 6.83 12.59 2.10
N ALA A 298 7.03 11.40 2.69
CA ALA A 298 6.04 10.32 2.63
C ALA A 298 4.69 10.75 3.24
N GLY A 299 4.71 11.44 4.38
CA GLY A 299 3.50 11.99 5.00
C GLY A 299 2.75 12.95 4.08
N PHE A 300 3.47 13.80 3.34
CA PHE A 300 2.87 14.67 2.32
C PHE A 300 2.25 13.86 1.17
N LEU A 301 2.99 12.89 0.62
CA LEU A 301 2.47 12.02 -0.45
C LEU A 301 1.23 11.23 -0.01
N LYS A 302 1.14 10.85 1.27
CA LYS A 302 -0.04 10.17 1.80
C LYS A 302 -1.34 10.95 1.66
N LEU A 303 -1.30 12.27 1.68
CA LEU A 303 -2.49 13.09 1.49
C LEU A 303 -3.11 12.89 0.10
N MET A 304 -2.30 12.54 -0.90
CA MET A 304 -2.72 12.34 -2.29
C MET A 304 -3.20 10.91 -2.58
N MET A 305 -2.93 9.96 -1.68
CA MET A 305 -3.23 8.55 -1.91
C MET A 305 -4.72 8.26 -2.18
N PRO A 306 -5.69 8.84 -1.45
CA PRO A 306 -7.11 8.61 -1.74
C PRO A 306 -7.61 9.09 -3.10
N VAL A 307 -6.81 9.91 -3.80
CA VAL A 307 -7.14 10.35 -5.17
C VAL A 307 -6.63 9.35 -6.20
N ILE A 308 -5.55 8.64 -5.87
CA ILE A 308 -4.89 7.67 -6.74
C ILE A 308 -5.53 6.29 -6.59
N VAL A 309 -5.99 5.95 -5.37
CA VAL A 309 -6.43 4.62 -4.94
C VAL A 309 -7.77 4.68 -4.22
#